data_AF-A0A366FME2-F1
#
_entry.id   AF-A0A366FME2-F1
#
_cell.length_a   1.000
_cell.length_b   1.000
_cell.length_c   1.000
_cell.angle_alpha   90.00
_cell.angle_beta   90.00
_cell.angle_gamma   90.00
#
_symmetry.space_group_name_H-M   'P 1'
#
loop_
_entity.id
_entity.type
_entity.pdbx_description
1 polymer ?
#
loop_
_entity_poly.entity_id
_entity_poly.type
_entity_poly.pdbx_seq_one_letter_code
_entity_poly.pdbx_strand_id
1 'polypeptide(L)'
;MSKPEPVGAPVARRRSRWRAAILGRLSGPGGLYNLGDALGFGSGLLVTYLGWWESTDNVENVLSIGMRYVAGSPAAVALTIATAIFFGSGEAYHRAWSNGYPPDTKLTQIGDLFSAFGAIALGAGLYLLGNPVLAATSGLLHAAGKFGSAFSPRGKRSSTGRKIDASALCRIIVLISRAPALIATSADILSSRARDERSFAFISLVMLVCYLIWSVADLMLLTRDNVLMRLFRPKLARKVRV
;
A
#
# COMPACT_ATOMS: atom_id res chain seq x y z
N MET A 1 57.85 -13.85 -10.96
CA MET A 1 56.63 -13.52 -11.73
C MET A 1 55.43 -13.50 -10.78
N SER A 2 55.05 -12.32 -10.29
CA SER A 2 53.88 -12.13 -9.44
C SER A 2 52.61 -12.06 -10.30
N LYS A 3 51.64 -12.93 -10.01
CA LYS A 3 50.30 -12.90 -10.62
C LYS A 3 49.63 -11.55 -10.30
N PRO A 4 49.08 -10.81 -11.28
CA PRO A 4 48.35 -9.59 -10.99
C PRO A 4 47.03 -9.91 -10.29
N GLU A 5 46.74 -9.19 -9.21
CA GLU A 5 45.42 -9.22 -8.56
C GLU A 5 44.35 -8.64 -9.50
N PRO A 6 43.14 -9.23 -9.55
CA PRO A 6 42.06 -8.72 -10.38
C PRO A 6 41.44 -7.45 -9.75
N VAL A 7 41.83 -6.30 -10.31
CA VAL A 7 41.24 -4.98 -10.07
C VAL A 7 39.83 -4.94 -10.67
N GLY A 8 38.82 -5.45 -9.95
CA GLY A 8 37.43 -5.41 -10.44
C GLY A 8 36.36 -5.99 -9.51
N ALA A 9 36.74 -6.76 -8.49
CA ALA A 9 35.81 -7.42 -7.56
C ALA A 9 34.95 -6.52 -6.62
N PRO A 10 35.33 -5.29 -6.21
CA PRO A 10 34.60 -4.57 -5.16
C PRO A 10 33.25 -4.00 -5.61
N VAL A 11 33.15 -3.51 -6.85
CA VAL A 11 31.96 -2.77 -7.33
C VAL A 11 30.80 -3.71 -7.65
N ALA A 12 31.07 -4.88 -8.22
CA ALA A 12 30.07 -5.89 -8.53
C ALA A 12 29.43 -6.48 -7.26
N ARG A 13 30.22 -6.77 -6.23
CA ARG A 13 29.75 -7.22 -4.91
C ARG A 13 28.94 -6.15 -4.17
N ARG A 14 29.27 -4.87 -4.36
CA ARG A 14 28.50 -3.76 -3.76
C ARG A 14 27.14 -3.63 -4.43
N ARG A 15 27.07 -3.59 -5.77
CA ARG A 15 25.80 -3.52 -6.52
C ARG A 15 24.86 -4.70 -6.22
N SER A 16 25.38 -5.92 -6.05
CA SER A 16 24.56 -7.08 -5.70
C SER A 16 24.00 -7.00 -4.26
N ARG A 17 24.76 -6.47 -3.30
CA ARG A 17 24.29 -6.23 -1.92
C ARG A 17 23.21 -5.15 -1.85
N TRP A 18 23.35 -4.05 -2.59
CA TRP A 18 22.32 -3.00 -2.68
C TRP A 18 21.03 -3.53 -3.29
N ARG A 19 21.13 -4.30 -4.39
CA ARG A 19 19.96 -4.94 -5.00
C ARG A 19 19.29 -5.92 -4.04
N ALA A 20 20.07 -6.78 -3.37
CA ALA A 20 19.54 -7.72 -2.39
C ALA A 20 18.87 -7.01 -1.19
N ALA A 21 19.43 -5.90 -0.72
CA ALA A 21 18.84 -5.10 0.36
C ALA A 21 17.52 -4.44 -0.06
N ILE A 22 17.44 -3.88 -1.27
CA ILE A 22 16.22 -3.29 -1.83
C ILE A 22 15.15 -4.37 -2.03
N LEU A 23 15.51 -5.49 -2.67
CA LEU A 23 14.59 -6.61 -2.88
C LEU A 23 14.13 -7.23 -1.56
N GLY A 24 15.00 -7.26 -0.54
CA GLY A 24 14.65 -7.66 0.83
C GLY A 24 13.60 -6.74 1.45
N ARG A 25 13.71 -5.42 1.24
CA ARG A 25 12.71 -4.44 1.71
C ARG A 25 11.38 -4.50 0.98
N LEU A 26 11.39 -4.92 -0.29
CA LEU A 26 10.18 -5.14 -1.09
C LEU A 26 9.54 -6.51 -0.84
N SER A 27 10.17 -7.36 -0.02
CA SER A 27 9.61 -8.66 0.33
C SER A 27 8.55 -8.55 1.43
N GLY A 28 7.47 -9.32 1.28
CA GLY A 28 6.36 -9.33 2.24
C GLY A 28 5.32 -8.22 2.01
N PRO A 29 4.25 -8.20 2.83
CA PRO A 29 3.17 -7.22 2.69
C PRO A 29 3.65 -5.79 2.97
N GLY A 30 4.55 -5.59 3.93
CA GLY A 30 5.08 -4.26 4.25
C GLY A 30 5.81 -3.60 3.09
N GLY A 31 6.62 -4.38 2.35
CA GLY A 31 7.30 -3.89 1.16
C GLY A 31 6.34 -3.49 0.04
N LEU A 32 5.27 -4.27 -0.16
CA LEU A 32 4.23 -3.94 -1.13
C LEU A 32 3.44 -2.68 -0.73
N TYR A 33 3.07 -2.52 0.55
CA TYR A 33 2.42 -1.29 1.01
C TYR A 33 3.28 -0.06 0.73
N ASN A 34 4.53 -0.08 1.19
CA ASN A 34 5.46 1.04 1.01
C ASN A 34 5.77 1.31 -0.47
N LEU A 35 5.80 0.28 -1.32
CA LEU A 35 5.95 0.46 -2.76
C LEU A 35 4.75 1.22 -3.35
N GLY A 36 3.52 0.80 -3.00
CA GLY A 36 2.31 1.50 -3.45
C GLY A 36 2.26 2.94 -2.95
N ASP A 37 2.62 3.18 -1.69
CA ASP A 37 2.63 4.52 -1.10
C ASP A 37 3.67 5.44 -1.78
N ALA A 38 4.87 4.92 -2.05
CA ALA A 38 5.92 5.64 -2.77
C ALA A 38 5.53 5.94 -4.22
N LEU A 39 4.90 4.98 -4.91
CA LEU A 39 4.43 5.19 -6.27
C LEU A 39 3.34 6.27 -6.32
N GLY A 40 2.32 6.17 -5.46
CA GLY A 40 1.21 7.13 -5.43
C GLY A 40 1.66 8.55 -5.07
N PHE A 41 2.49 8.68 -4.02
CA PHE A 41 3.03 9.98 -3.62
C PHE A 41 3.95 10.57 -4.69
N GLY A 42 4.87 9.76 -5.22
CA GLY A 42 5.81 10.19 -6.26
C GLY A 42 5.11 10.60 -7.56
N SER A 43 4.11 9.85 -8.00
CA SER A 43 3.33 10.21 -9.20
C SER A 43 2.51 11.47 -8.99
N GLY A 44 1.93 11.67 -7.80
CA GLY A 44 1.18 12.89 -7.49
C GLY A 44 2.07 14.12 -7.55
N LEU A 45 3.24 14.05 -6.90
CA LEU A 45 4.23 15.12 -6.95
C LEU A 45 4.71 15.39 -8.38
N LEU A 46 4.97 14.35 -9.16
CA LEU A 46 5.37 14.48 -10.57
C LEU A 46 4.30 15.21 -11.39
N VAL A 47 3.03 14.84 -11.26
CA VAL A 47 1.96 15.50 -12.01
C VAL A 47 1.76 16.95 -11.55
N THR A 48 1.85 17.23 -10.25
CA THR A 48 1.83 18.62 -9.76
C THR A 48 2.98 19.44 -10.34
N TYR A 49 4.17 18.87 -10.44
CA TYR A 49 5.32 19.52 -11.06
C TYR A 49 5.14 19.76 -12.56
N LEU A 50 4.67 18.76 -13.31
CA LEU A 50 4.44 18.87 -14.76
C LEU A 50 3.32 19.86 -15.10
N GLY A 51 2.20 19.84 -14.37
CA GLY A 51 1.11 20.79 -14.59
C GLY A 51 1.48 22.24 -14.28
N TRP A 52 2.44 22.44 -13.35
CA TRP A 52 2.98 23.76 -13.07
C TRP A 52 3.94 24.25 -14.18
N TRP A 53 4.75 23.35 -14.74
CA TRP A 53 5.64 23.65 -15.87
C TRP A 53 4.88 24.13 -17.12
N GLU A 54 3.68 23.59 -17.37
CA GLU A 54 2.85 23.97 -18.51
C GLU A 54 2.12 25.31 -18.34
N SER A 55 1.99 25.83 -17.11
CA SER A 55 1.07 26.94 -16.80
C SER A 55 1.73 28.28 -16.45
N THR A 56 3.06 28.37 -16.37
CA THR A 56 3.70 29.62 -15.87
C THR A 56 4.99 30.00 -16.63
N ASP A 57 5.09 31.27 -17.06
CA ASP A 57 6.34 31.92 -17.52
C ASP A 57 7.27 32.34 -16.35
N ASN A 58 6.81 32.21 -15.09
CA ASN A 58 7.57 32.57 -13.90
C ASN A 58 8.14 31.33 -13.20
N VAL A 59 9.43 31.37 -12.88
CA VAL A 59 10.13 30.30 -12.17
C VAL A 59 9.78 30.37 -10.67
N GLU A 60 8.66 29.80 -10.24
CA GLU A 60 8.52 29.44 -8.82
C GLU A 60 9.60 28.39 -8.48
N ASN A 61 10.18 28.51 -7.30
CA ASN A 61 11.18 27.55 -6.82
C ASN A 61 10.51 26.18 -6.60
N VAL A 62 11.16 25.08 -7.00
CA VAL A 62 10.70 23.68 -6.84
C VAL A 62 10.14 23.38 -5.43
N LEU A 63 10.70 24.03 -4.41
CA LEU A 63 10.23 23.92 -3.03
C LEU A 63 8.76 24.39 -2.84
N SER A 64 8.31 25.45 -3.51
CA SER A 64 6.93 25.95 -3.38
C SER A 64 5.93 24.95 -3.96
N ILE A 65 6.26 24.32 -5.09
CA ILE A 65 5.45 23.28 -5.74
C ILE A 65 5.31 22.09 -4.80
N GLY A 66 6.43 21.65 -4.21
CA GLY A 66 6.43 20.59 -3.20
C GLY A 66 5.56 20.93 -2.00
N MET A 67 5.66 22.16 -1.48
CA MET A 67 4.84 22.63 -0.35
C MET A 67 3.35 22.68 -0.69
N ARG A 68 2.98 23.09 -1.91
CA ARG A 68 1.59 23.05 -2.37
C ARG A 68 1.06 21.62 -2.45
N TYR A 69 1.87 20.69 -2.94
CA TYR A 69 1.50 19.27 -3.02
C TYR A 69 1.24 18.66 -1.64
N VAL A 70 2.07 18.97 -0.63
CA VAL A 70 1.95 18.34 0.70
C VAL A 70 1.04 19.10 1.66
N ALA A 71 0.92 20.42 1.52
CA ALA A 71 0.27 21.28 2.50
C ALA A 71 -0.50 22.48 1.89
N GLY A 72 -0.70 22.51 0.58
CA GLY A 72 -1.39 23.62 -0.09
C GLY A 72 -2.89 23.71 0.20
N SER A 73 -3.47 22.67 0.79
CA SER A 73 -4.87 22.64 1.21
C SER A 73 -5.08 21.70 2.41
N PRO A 74 -6.20 21.81 3.15
CA PRO A 74 -6.53 20.85 4.21
C PRO A 74 -6.59 19.40 3.71
N ALA A 75 -7.07 19.19 2.47
CA ALA A 75 -7.08 17.87 1.85
C ALA A 75 -5.66 17.34 1.60
N ALA A 76 -4.76 18.18 1.08
CA ALA A 76 -3.37 17.82 0.84
C ALA A 76 -2.63 17.44 2.13
N VAL A 77 -2.87 18.18 3.22
CA VAL A 77 -2.33 17.86 4.55
C VAL A 77 -2.86 16.51 5.03
N ALA A 78 -4.18 16.29 4.96
CA ALA A 78 -4.79 15.03 5.38
C ALA A 78 -4.24 13.82 4.62
N LEU A 79 -4.08 13.94 3.29
CA LEU A 79 -3.50 12.90 2.45
C LEU A 79 -2.02 12.68 2.75
N THR A 80 -1.23 13.73 2.97
CA THR A 80 0.18 13.62 3.33
C THR A 80 0.36 12.91 4.68
N ILE A 81 -0.46 13.27 5.68
CA ILE A 81 -0.47 12.59 6.97
C ILE A 81 -0.85 11.12 6.79
N ALA A 82 -1.87 10.83 5.98
CA ALA A 82 -2.27 9.45 5.69
C ALA A 82 -1.10 8.65 5.08
N THR A 83 -0.43 9.20 4.07
CA THR A 83 0.74 8.57 3.43
C THR A 83 1.87 8.33 4.44
N ALA A 84 2.20 9.30 5.29
CA ALA A 84 3.24 9.15 6.31
C ALA A 84 2.91 8.02 7.30
N ILE A 85 1.65 7.93 7.74
CA ILE A 85 1.18 6.86 8.62
C ILE A 85 1.21 5.50 7.91
N PHE A 86 0.82 5.44 6.63
CA PHE A 86 0.86 4.19 5.86
C PHE A 86 2.30 3.68 5.69
N PHE A 87 3.29 4.55 5.47
CA PHE A 87 4.70 4.16 5.49
C PHE A 87 5.13 3.57 6.84
N GLY A 88 4.73 4.18 7.95
CA GLY A 88 5.01 3.66 9.29
C GLY A 88 4.36 2.30 9.55
N SER A 89 3.11 2.13 9.10
CA SER A 89 2.39 0.86 9.13
C SER A 89 3.07 -0.21 8.26
N GLY A 90 3.49 0.14 7.05
CA GLY A 90 4.21 -0.74 6.13
C GLY A 90 5.53 -1.23 6.71
N GLU A 91 6.27 -0.37 7.41
CA GLU A 91 7.47 -0.76 8.16
C GLU A 91 7.15 -1.74 9.30
N ALA A 92 6.06 -1.53 10.05
CA ALA A 92 5.63 -2.48 11.07
C ALA A 92 5.32 -3.86 10.47
N TYR A 93 4.62 -3.92 9.33
CA TYR A 93 4.39 -5.18 8.62
C TYR A 93 5.67 -5.80 8.04
N HIS A 94 6.60 -4.99 7.55
CA HIS A 94 7.89 -5.47 7.05
C HIS A 94 8.67 -6.16 8.17
N ARG A 95 8.75 -5.53 9.35
CA ARG A 95 9.36 -6.14 10.54
C ARG A 95 8.61 -7.37 11.00
N ALA A 96 7.28 -7.36 10.96
CA ALA A 96 6.48 -8.53 11.32
C ALA A 96 6.80 -9.76 10.45
N TRP A 97 7.22 -9.54 9.21
CA TRP A 97 7.53 -10.59 8.23
C TRP A 97 9.03 -10.84 8.03
N SER A 98 9.90 -10.22 8.83
CA SER A 98 11.36 -10.34 8.65
C SER A 98 11.87 -11.78 8.82
N ASN A 99 11.18 -12.58 9.63
CA ASN A 99 11.50 -13.99 9.88
C ASN A 99 10.67 -14.96 9.03
N GLY A 100 9.96 -14.46 8.01
CA GLY A 100 9.07 -15.25 7.16
C GLY A 100 7.74 -15.58 7.83
N TYR A 101 7.11 -16.67 7.40
CA TYR A 101 5.81 -17.11 7.92
C TYR A 101 5.99 -18.17 9.00
N PRO A 102 5.24 -18.11 10.13
CA PRO A 102 4.21 -17.12 10.46
C PRO A 102 4.79 -15.77 10.90
N PRO A 103 4.11 -14.64 10.58
CA PRO A 103 4.57 -13.31 10.98
C PRO A 103 4.35 -13.04 12.47
N ASP A 104 5.12 -12.10 13.02
CA ASP A 104 4.94 -11.59 14.38
C ASP A 104 3.56 -10.93 14.53
N THR A 105 2.78 -11.43 15.48
CA THR A 105 1.39 -11.00 15.69
C THR A 105 1.29 -9.60 16.28
N LYS A 106 2.17 -9.23 17.21
CA LYS A 106 2.15 -7.91 17.86
C LYS A 106 2.52 -6.81 16.86
N LEU A 107 3.57 -7.03 16.07
CA LEU A 107 3.96 -6.09 15.02
C LEU A 107 2.89 -5.96 13.94
N THR A 108 2.23 -7.06 13.59
CA THR A 108 1.09 -7.05 12.68
C THR A 108 -0.08 -6.22 13.23
N GLN A 109 -0.39 -6.33 14.52
CA GLN A 109 -1.44 -5.53 15.17
C GLN A 109 -1.09 -4.05 15.25
N ILE A 110 0.18 -3.71 15.50
CA ILE A 110 0.68 -2.33 15.46
C ILE A 110 0.52 -1.77 14.04
N GLY A 111 0.88 -2.55 13.02
CA GLY A 111 0.65 -2.18 11.62
C GLY A 111 -0.83 -1.98 11.31
N ASP A 112 -1.70 -2.88 11.76
CA ASP A 112 -3.15 -2.73 11.60
C ASP A 112 -3.66 -1.45 12.29
N LEU A 113 -3.20 -1.16 13.51
CA LEU A 113 -3.60 0.03 14.27
C LEU A 113 -3.19 1.33 13.56
N PHE A 114 -1.92 1.46 13.16
CA PHE A 114 -1.46 2.63 12.42
C PHE A 114 -2.18 2.77 11.09
N SER A 115 -2.34 1.67 10.35
CA SER A 115 -3.09 1.69 9.09
C SER A 115 -4.53 2.18 9.27
N ALA A 116 -5.17 1.90 10.41
CA ALA A 116 -6.52 2.38 10.69
C ALA A 116 -6.57 3.91 10.85
N PHE A 117 -5.61 4.50 11.57
CA PHE A 117 -5.49 5.95 11.68
C PHE A 117 -5.14 6.61 10.33
N GLY A 118 -4.27 5.97 9.54
CA GLY A 118 -3.96 6.41 8.18
C GLY A 118 -5.21 6.42 7.29
N ALA A 119 -6.07 5.40 7.41
CA ALA A 119 -7.33 5.33 6.69
C ALA A 119 -8.34 6.41 7.11
N ILE A 120 -8.38 6.79 8.39
CA ILE A 120 -9.20 7.95 8.83
C ILE A 120 -8.70 9.23 8.14
N ALA A 121 -7.39 9.49 8.15
CA ALA A 121 -6.81 10.65 7.50
C ALA A 121 -7.05 10.64 5.97
N LEU A 122 -6.92 9.47 5.33
CA LEU A 122 -7.26 9.27 3.91
C LEU A 122 -8.73 9.59 3.65
N GLY A 123 -9.64 9.09 4.49
CA GLY A 123 -11.07 9.35 4.39
C GLY A 123 -11.40 10.84 4.52
N ALA A 124 -10.78 11.53 5.47
CA ALA A 124 -10.92 12.99 5.62
C ALA A 124 -10.44 13.73 4.36
N GLY A 125 -9.27 13.37 3.83
CA GLY A 125 -8.74 13.94 2.59
C GLY A 125 -9.69 13.72 1.40
N LEU A 126 -10.18 12.50 1.21
CA LEU A 126 -11.13 12.18 0.13
C LEU A 126 -12.46 12.90 0.28
N TYR A 127 -12.96 13.06 1.51
CA TYR A 127 -14.18 13.82 1.78
C TYR A 127 -14.01 15.30 1.43
N LEU A 128 -12.88 15.90 1.83
CA LEU A 128 -12.54 17.29 1.50
C LEU A 128 -12.34 17.51 -0.01
N LEU A 129 -11.96 16.46 -0.75
CA LEU A 129 -11.91 16.46 -2.21
C LEU A 129 -13.27 16.17 -2.87
N GLY A 130 -14.37 16.12 -2.10
CA GLY A 130 -15.71 15.90 -2.64
C GLY A 130 -16.01 14.47 -3.07
N ASN A 131 -15.26 13.47 -2.56
CA ASN A 131 -15.44 12.06 -2.89
C ASN A 131 -16.00 11.25 -1.70
N PRO A 132 -17.28 11.45 -1.30
CA PRO A 132 -17.84 10.86 -0.09
C PRO A 132 -17.91 9.32 -0.14
N VAL A 133 -18.13 8.73 -1.31
CA VAL A 133 -18.18 7.26 -1.48
C VAL A 133 -16.80 6.66 -1.22
N LEU A 134 -15.73 7.26 -1.74
CA LEU A 134 -14.36 6.80 -1.49
C LEU A 134 -13.95 7.08 -0.05
N ALA A 135 -14.36 8.21 0.53
CA ALA A 135 -14.14 8.49 1.94
C ALA A 135 -14.78 7.44 2.86
N ALA A 136 -16.02 7.03 2.56
CA ALA A 136 -16.72 5.99 3.32
C ALA A 136 -16.07 4.61 3.16
N THR A 137 -15.61 4.29 1.95
CA THR A 137 -15.09 2.94 1.65
C THR A 137 -13.60 2.83 1.95
N SER A 138 -12.76 3.61 1.26
CA SER A 138 -11.30 3.60 1.45
C SER A 138 -10.85 4.25 2.76
N GLY A 139 -11.70 5.06 3.40
CA GLY A 139 -11.46 5.62 4.72
C GLY A 139 -12.14 4.83 5.83
N LEU A 140 -13.45 5.02 6.02
CA LEU A 140 -14.18 4.48 7.19
C LEU A 140 -14.23 2.95 7.22
N LEU A 141 -14.64 2.30 6.13
CA LEU A 141 -14.75 0.84 6.07
C LEU A 141 -13.37 0.18 6.19
N HIS A 142 -12.35 0.78 5.56
CA HIS A 142 -10.98 0.33 5.69
C HIS A 142 -10.47 0.46 7.14
N ALA A 143 -10.71 1.60 7.78
CA ALA A 143 -10.33 1.83 9.19
C ALA A 143 -11.04 0.85 10.11
N ALA A 144 -12.34 0.61 9.92
CA ALA A 144 -13.11 -0.36 10.71
C ALA A 144 -12.53 -1.78 10.60
N GLY A 145 -12.18 -2.21 9.39
CA GLY A 145 -11.52 -3.50 9.18
C GLY A 145 -10.14 -3.58 9.84
N LYS A 146 -9.34 -2.51 9.76
CA LYS A 146 -8.01 -2.46 10.38
C LYS A 146 -8.06 -2.42 11.92
N PHE A 147 -8.91 -1.59 12.52
CA PHE A 147 -9.13 -1.59 13.98
C PHE A 147 -9.66 -2.94 14.46
N GLY A 148 -10.65 -3.52 13.78
CA GLY A 148 -11.18 -4.84 14.11
C GLY A 148 -10.12 -5.93 14.08
N SER A 149 -9.18 -5.88 13.12
CA SER A 149 -8.04 -6.79 13.06
C SER A 149 -7.02 -6.53 14.18
N ALA A 150 -6.75 -5.27 14.52
CA ALA A 150 -5.79 -4.88 15.56
C ALA A 150 -6.22 -5.35 16.97
N PHE A 151 -7.51 -5.20 17.30
CA PHE A 151 -8.06 -5.55 18.60
C PHE A 151 -8.56 -7.00 18.71
N SER A 152 -8.56 -7.76 17.62
CA SER A 152 -8.98 -9.16 17.64
C SER A 152 -8.00 -10.04 18.43
N PRO A 153 -8.46 -10.86 19.39
CA PRO A 153 -7.61 -11.82 20.09
C PRO A 153 -7.18 -12.95 19.14
N ARG A 154 -6.04 -12.81 18.47
CA ARG A 154 -5.42 -13.91 17.74
C ARG A 154 -4.66 -14.80 18.71
N GLY A 155 -5.26 -15.93 19.11
CA GLY A 155 -4.52 -16.91 19.92
C GLY A 155 -5.32 -17.93 20.71
N LYS A 156 -6.66 -17.85 20.79
CA LYS A 156 -7.43 -18.93 21.45
C LYS A 156 -7.71 -20.06 20.45
N ARG A 157 -6.80 -21.05 20.41
CA ARG A 157 -7.12 -22.42 20.02
C ARG A 157 -8.34 -22.84 20.84
N SER A 158 -9.45 -23.16 20.18
CA SER A 158 -10.59 -23.73 20.89
C SER A 158 -11.36 -24.65 19.94
N SER A 159 -11.14 -25.94 20.20
CA SER A 159 -12.13 -27.04 20.25
C SER A 159 -13.52 -26.62 19.79
N THR A 160 -13.99 -27.22 18.69
CA THR A 160 -15.35 -27.30 18.11
C THR A 160 -15.50 -26.70 16.69
N GLY A 161 -15.12 -27.50 15.70
CA GLY A 161 -15.84 -27.73 14.43
C GLY A 161 -15.90 -26.64 13.36
N ARG A 162 -16.18 -25.38 13.69
CA ARG A 162 -16.30 -24.26 12.73
C ARG A 162 -16.31 -22.94 13.51
N LYS A 163 -15.17 -22.26 13.62
CA LYS A 163 -15.12 -20.88 14.13
C LYS A 163 -14.71 -19.93 13.02
N ILE A 164 -15.54 -18.92 12.82
CA ILE A 164 -15.27 -17.78 11.95
C ILE A 164 -14.21 -16.94 12.65
N ASP A 165 -13.02 -16.85 12.06
CA ASP A 165 -11.94 -15.99 12.56
C ASP A 165 -12.34 -14.52 12.33
N ALA A 166 -12.74 -13.82 13.39
CA ALA A 166 -13.15 -12.41 13.33
C ALA A 166 -12.06 -11.53 12.70
N SER A 167 -10.78 -11.82 12.96
CA SER A 167 -9.67 -11.09 12.36
C SER A 167 -9.57 -11.36 10.85
N ALA A 168 -9.90 -12.57 10.39
CA ALA A 168 -9.98 -12.88 8.97
C ALA A 168 -11.15 -12.14 8.30
N LEU A 169 -12.33 -12.05 8.94
CA LEU A 169 -13.45 -11.25 8.43
C LEU A 169 -13.08 -9.77 8.31
N CYS A 170 -12.48 -9.19 9.35
CA CYS A 170 -12.00 -7.82 9.33
C CYS A 170 -11.03 -7.55 8.19
N ARG A 171 -10.13 -8.50 7.89
CA ARG A 171 -9.21 -8.40 6.74
C ARG A 171 -9.89 -8.57 5.39
N ILE A 172 -10.96 -9.36 5.31
CA ILE A 172 -11.79 -9.44 4.11
C ILE A 172 -12.51 -8.10 3.87
N ILE A 173 -13.02 -7.46 4.93
CA ILE A 173 -13.62 -6.12 4.85
C ILE A 173 -12.62 -5.11 4.30
N VAL A 174 -11.37 -5.13 4.78
CA VAL A 174 -10.28 -4.30 4.24
C VAL A 174 -10.10 -4.52 2.74
N LEU A 175 -10.11 -5.77 2.28
CA LEU A 175 -9.98 -6.07 0.84
C LEU A 175 -11.18 -5.55 0.04
N ILE A 176 -12.41 -5.78 0.53
CA ILE A 176 -13.65 -5.32 -0.11
C ILE A 176 -13.68 -3.79 -0.19
N SER A 177 -13.14 -3.10 0.82
CA SER A 177 -13.08 -1.63 0.86
C SER A 177 -12.36 -0.98 -0.34
N ARG A 178 -11.50 -1.75 -1.04
CA ARG A 178 -10.78 -1.28 -2.24
C ARG A 178 -11.58 -1.43 -3.53
N ALA A 179 -12.63 -2.26 -3.56
CA ALA A 179 -13.39 -2.52 -4.79
C ALA A 179 -13.99 -1.24 -5.40
N PRO A 180 -14.61 -0.32 -4.62
CA PRO A 180 -15.13 0.93 -5.17
C PRO A 180 -14.04 1.79 -5.82
N ALA A 181 -12.85 1.85 -5.23
CA ALA A 181 -11.73 2.62 -5.77
C ALA A 181 -11.14 1.99 -7.04
N LEU A 182 -11.06 0.66 -7.10
CA LEU A 182 -10.67 -0.08 -8.31
C LEU A 182 -11.67 0.16 -9.45
N ILE A 183 -12.97 0.14 -9.15
CA ILE A 183 -14.03 0.41 -10.14
C ILE A 183 -13.93 1.86 -10.63
N ALA A 184 -13.83 2.83 -9.71
CA ALA A 184 -13.74 4.25 -10.06
C ALA A 184 -12.52 4.54 -10.94
N THR A 185 -11.33 4.12 -10.54
CA THR A 185 -10.10 4.34 -11.34
C THR A 185 -10.14 3.64 -12.69
N SER A 186 -10.77 2.46 -12.79
CA SER A 186 -10.96 1.77 -14.06
C SER A 186 -11.94 2.53 -14.98
N ALA A 187 -13.02 3.05 -14.42
CA ALA A 187 -13.99 3.87 -15.15
C ALA A 187 -13.35 5.18 -15.63
N ASP A 188 -12.53 5.83 -14.82
CA ASP A 188 -11.80 7.04 -15.20
C ASP A 188 -10.86 6.78 -16.37
N ILE A 189 -10.10 5.67 -16.37
CA ILE A 189 -9.22 5.31 -17.49
C ILE A 189 -10.01 5.14 -18.79
N LEU A 190 -11.17 4.46 -18.72
CA LEU A 190 -12.03 4.25 -19.89
C LEU A 190 -12.62 5.59 -20.40
N SER A 191 -13.01 6.47 -19.48
CA SER A 191 -13.56 7.79 -19.81
C SER A 191 -12.52 8.74 -20.39
N SER A 192 -11.34 8.84 -19.78
CA SER A 192 -10.24 9.70 -20.26
C SER A 192 -9.73 9.27 -21.64
N ARG A 193 -9.76 7.96 -21.95
CA ARG A 193 -9.44 7.47 -23.30
C ARG A 193 -10.41 8.00 -24.36
N ALA A 194 -11.68 8.19 -24.00
CA ALA A 194 -12.69 8.75 -24.90
C ALA A 194 -12.54 10.27 -25.11
N ARG A 195 -11.82 10.97 -24.21
CA ARG A 195 -11.68 12.44 -24.20
C ARG A 195 -10.27 12.96 -24.56
N ASP A 196 -9.32 12.07 -24.86
CA ASP A 196 -7.88 12.37 -25.09
C ASP A 196 -7.18 13.14 -23.93
N GLU A 197 -7.66 12.95 -22.70
CA GLU A 197 -7.11 13.59 -21.50
C GLU A 197 -5.95 12.74 -20.90
N ARG A 198 -4.77 12.83 -21.53
CA ARG A 198 -3.61 11.96 -21.20
C ARG A 198 -3.13 12.06 -19.75
N SER A 199 -3.15 13.24 -19.15
CA SER A 199 -2.70 13.46 -17.76
C SER A 199 -3.63 12.81 -16.73
N PHE A 200 -4.95 12.86 -16.97
CA PHE A 200 -5.94 12.17 -16.13
C PHE A 200 -5.81 10.65 -16.24
N ALA A 201 -5.62 10.14 -17.47
CA ALA A 201 -5.39 8.71 -17.68
C ALA A 201 -4.14 8.19 -16.94
N PHE A 202 -3.07 8.98 -16.87
CA PHE A 202 -1.84 8.62 -16.15
C PHE A 202 -2.08 8.47 -14.64
N ILE A 203 -2.71 9.48 -13.99
CA ILE A 203 -3.00 9.40 -12.54
C ILE A 203 -3.87 8.18 -12.24
N SER A 204 -4.95 8.00 -12.98
CA SER A 204 -5.89 6.89 -12.75
C SER A 204 -5.22 5.53 -12.97
N LEU A 205 -4.32 5.42 -13.94
CA LEU A 205 -3.51 4.21 -14.16
C LEU A 205 -2.56 3.94 -12.99
N VAL A 206 -1.84 4.96 -12.49
CA VAL A 206 -0.96 4.77 -11.34
C VAL A 206 -1.76 4.38 -10.09
N MET A 207 -2.90 5.03 -9.85
CA MET A 207 -3.77 4.69 -8.73
C MET A 207 -4.33 3.27 -8.84
N LEU A 208 -4.72 2.82 -10.04
CA LEU A 208 -5.13 1.44 -10.29
C LEU A 208 -4.00 0.47 -9.93
N VAL A 209 -2.78 0.73 -10.37
CA VAL A 209 -1.59 -0.08 -10.02
C VAL A 209 -1.37 -0.10 -8.50
N CYS A 210 -1.48 1.05 -7.82
CA CYS A 210 -1.35 1.13 -6.36
C CYS A 210 -2.43 0.29 -5.65
N TYR A 211 -3.69 0.40 -6.06
CA TYR A 211 -4.77 -0.40 -5.49
C TYR A 211 -4.57 -1.90 -5.68
N LEU A 212 -4.01 -2.33 -6.83
CA LEU A 212 -3.66 -3.73 -7.06
C LEU A 212 -2.53 -4.19 -6.16
N ILE A 213 -1.44 -3.42 -6.05
CA ILE A 213 -0.30 -3.71 -5.16
C ILE A 213 -0.78 -3.85 -3.71
N TRP A 214 -1.57 -2.89 -3.24
CA TRP A 214 -2.09 -2.91 -1.88
C TRP A 214 -3.08 -4.07 -1.64
N SER A 215 -3.90 -4.41 -2.63
CA SER A 215 -4.79 -5.59 -2.55
C SER A 215 -4.01 -6.89 -2.42
N VAL A 216 -2.88 -7.02 -3.13
CA VAL A 216 -1.98 -8.17 -2.98
C VAL A 216 -1.37 -8.21 -1.57
N ALA A 217 -0.97 -7.07 -1.02
CA ALA A 217 -0.49 -6.98 0.36
C ALA A 217 -1.56 -7.41 1.37
N ASP A 218 -2.81 -6.95 1.21
CA ASP A 218 -3.94 -7.34 2.05
C ASP A 218 -4.25 -8.85 1.95
N LEU A 219 -4.16 -9.43 0.75
CA LEU A 219 -4.29 -10.87 0.56
C LEU A 219 -3.20 -11.63 1.34
N MET A 220 -1.96 -11.16 1.36
CA MET A 220 -0.87 -11.82 2.11
C MET A 220 -1.11 -11.83 3.63
N LEU A 221 -1.91 -10.88 4.13
CA LEU A 221 -2.32 -10.84 5.52
C LEU A 221 -3.46 -11.82 5.84
N LEU A 222 -4.14 -12.40 4.85
CA LEU A 222 -5.13 -13.44 5.11
C LEU A 222 -4.46 -14.76 5.53
N THR A 223 -5.06 -15.43 6.51
CA THR A 223 -4.70 -16.80 6.90
C THR A 223 -4.78 -17.73 5.69
N ARG A 224 -3.83 -18.66 5.53
CA ARG A 224 -3.76 -19.57 4.36
C ARG A 224 -5.00 -20.44 4.18
N ASP A 225 -5.73 -20.69 5.26
CA ASP A 225 -6.96 -21.50 5.25
C ASP A 225 -8.20 -20.76 4.72
N ASN A 226 -8.10 -19.45 4.47
CA ASN A 226 -9.21 -18.69 3.94
C ASN A 226 -9.53 -19.12 2.50
N VAL A 227 -10.84 -19.25 2.21
CA VAL A 227 -11.35 -19.72 0.91
C VAL A 227 -10.81 -18.88 -0.26
N LEU A 228 -10.71 -17.55 -0.07
CA LEU A 228 -10.11 -16.64 -1.05
C LEU A 228 -8.65 -17.02 -1.38
N MET A 229 -7.82 -17.33 -0.38
CA MET A 229 -6.44 -17.76 -0.58
C MET A 229 -6.36 -19.10 -1.34
N ARG A 230 -7.29 -20.02 -1.09
CA ARG A 230 -7.38 -21.30 -1.83
C ARG A 230 -7.78 -21.09 -3.29
N LEU A 231 -8.63 -20.12 -3.57
CA LEU A 231 -9.06 -19.77 -4.93
C LEU A 231 -7.91 -19.13 -5.73
N PHE A 232 -7.18 -18.19 -5.13
CA PHE A 232 -6.12 -17.42 -5.82
C PHE A 232 -4.74 -18.08 -5.80
N ARG A 233 -4.44 -18.99 -4.86
CA ARG A 233 -3.16 -19.71 -4.78
C ARG A 233 -3.33 -21.20 -4.41
N PRO A 234 -3.91 -22.02 -5.31
CA PRO A 234 -4.14 -23.44 -5.05
C PRO A 234 -2.85 -24.24 -4.76
N LYS A 235 -1.70 -23.80 -5.31
CA LYS A 235 -0.39 -24.47 -5.13
C LYS A 235 0.23 -24.28 -3.73
N LEU A 236 -0.17 -23.27 -2.95
CA LEU A 236 0.33 -23.03 -1.58
C LEU A 236 -0.49 -23.76 -0.51
N ALA A 237 -1.77 -24.03 -0.77
CA ALA A 237 -2.64 -24.81 0.12
C ALA A 237 -2.23 -26.29 0.22
N ARG A 238 -1.47 -26.80 -0.76
CA ARG A 238 -1.08 -28.22 -0.83
C ARG A 238 0.14 -28.61 0.01
N LYS A 239 0.86 -27.66 0.61
CA LYS A 239 2.16 -27.93 1.26
C LYS A 239 2.12 -28.16 2.78
N VAL A 240 0.96 -28.43 3.36
CA VAL A 240 0.84 -28.88 4.76
C VAL A 240 -0.16 -30.03 4.84
N ARG A 241 0.35 -31.23 4.61
CA ARG A 241 -0.19 -32.46 5.19
C ARG A 241 1.01 -33.18 5.81
N VAL A 242 1.38 -32.76 7.02
CA VAL A 242 2.19 -33.51 7.99
C VAL A 242 1.58 -33.20 9.35
#